data_AF-A0A952USV8-F1
#
_entry.id   AF-A0A952USV8-F1
#
_cell.length_a   1.000
_cell.length_b   1.000
_cell.length_c   1.000
_cell.angle_alpha   90.00
_cell.angle_beta   90.00
_cell.angle_gamma   90.00
#
_symmetry.space_group_name_H-M   'P 1'
#
loop_
_entity.id
_entity.type
_entity.pdbx_description
1 polymer ?
#
loop_
_entity_poly.entity_id
_entity_poly.type
_entity_poly.pdbx_seq_one_letter_code
_entity_poly.pdbx_strand_id
1 'polypeptide(L)'
;MRGRVGRRASGSAPSPVLGVSHLDVTAAARGRLAALGQLAARSLGVLGLAGLLLACSGESSSDGEVCSAETPSAPAQCGGCRDCVARCICETGSSFDGCLTACGLSSSGGEGGSGAVGGSGAEGGSGAAPGGSGGSGAVGGSGGGTFAQATGLRIQEVSIWQSVKVPLMQNGGAVSSPNAPVIAGRPALVRVYVSPDAEWQQRELVARVEIDGQAFEGRAAPAAASADGDLGSSFNVQIPAAAIQPGSSYAVTLLETSPNPGPGSSAGTRFPSGGAEALNAQDARGSLQVVLVPIEVGGFTPDVGPARVQSYVDRLTALMPVSGVEMSVRQAVRFDGNVRANGNGWSSVLSAIYRLRQQDNPARRVYYYGLLAPAGNAYSFCSSGCVAGLSGMPGASDDYQRGSIGLGHFPDGSDIGAGDTMAHELGHALGRPHTQCQTGENGSGYPYTNGQIGSWGYDVAAARLRAPTTNFDVMGYCNPNWISDYNFKRMFDRLTFVHGGGQLTPPSDPARRPGDFMSFVMDADGSVSRAEDVRLRSHALGEEHEVALVDDAGQVLERLAGFYYPAAEEELGGILLVPRSPGVSHARGLSSGLTPAGVITPLTKTTFGLRELP
;
A
#
# COMPACT_ATOMS: atom_id res chain seq x y z
N MET A 1 -33.60 47.41 15.29
CA MET A 1 -33.37 48.78 14.75
C MET A 1 -33.20 48.63 13.23
N ARG A 2 -34.17 49.00 12.39
CA ARG A 2 -34.22 50.24 11.57
C ARG A 2 -32.85 50.65 10.98
N GLY A 3 -32.65 50.78 9.65
CA GLY A 3 -33.54 50.48 8.51
C GLY A 3 -32.96 50.85 7.12
N ARG A 4 -33.73 50.56 6.04
CA ARG A 4 -33.92 51.25 4.73
C ARG A 4 -32.70 51.89 3.99
N VAL A 5 -32.33 51.50 2.76
CA VAL A 5 -32.99 51.57 1.40
C VAL A 5 -32.53 52.75 0.51
N GLY A 6 -32.13 52.46 -0.73
CA GLY A 6 -31.98 53.37 -1.90
C GLY A 6 -31.04 52.76 -2.96
N ARG A 7 -31.44 52.22 -4.12
CA ARG A 7 -32.14 52.69 -5.36
C ARG A 7 -31.31 53.55 -6.36
N ARG A 8 -30.87 52.87 -7.44
CA ARG A 8 -30.82 53.21 -8.90
C ARG A 8 -30.62 54.67 -9.41
N ALA A 9 -29.67 54.82 -10.35
CA ALA A 9 -29.70 55.53 -11.67
C ALA A 9 -28.24 55.57 -12.23
N SER A 10 -27.82 55.19 -13.45
CA SER A 10 -28.23 55.37 -14.86
C SER A 10 -27.70 56.65 -15.55
N GLY A 11 -26.85 56.49 -16.59
CA GLY A 11 -26.32 57.52 -17.51
C GLY A 11 -24.85 57.25 -17.89
N SER A 12 -24.48 56.82 -19.11
CA SER A 12 -24.47 57.49 -20.43
C SER A 12 -23.14 58.24 -20.75
N ALA A 13 -22.44 57.82 -21.81
CA ALA A 13 -21.16 58.38 -22.30
C ALA A 13 -21.32 59.74 -23.05
N PRO A 14 -20.22 60.46 -23.38
CA PRO A 14 -19.54 60.23 -24.68
C PRO A 14 -18.00 60.46 -24.72
N SER A 15 -17.37 60.19 -25.88
CA SER A 15 -15.91 60.31 -26.17
C SER A 15 -15.47 61.67 -26.77
N PRO A 16 -14.16 61.95 -26.82
CA PRO A 16 -13.41 62.13 -28.09
C PRO A 16 -12.09 61.30 -28.12
N VAL A 17 -11.54 60.76 -29.25
CA VAL A 17 -10.97 61.39 -30.48
C VAL A 17 -9.71 62.23 -30.15
N LEU A 18 -8.48 62.06 -30.70
CA LEU A 18 -7.92 61.35 -31.89
C LEU A 18 -6.39 61.11 -31.68
N GLY A 19 -5.75 60.18 -32.42
CA GLY A 19 -4.27 60.08 -32.49
C GLY A 19 -3.74 58.83 -33.20
N VAL A 20 -3.24 58.96 -34.43
CA VAL A 20 -2.84 57.85 -35.33
C VAL A 20 -1.33 57.86 -35.56
N SER A 21 -0.68 56.69 -35.64
CA SER A 21 0.53 56.46 -36.47
C SER A 21 0.73 54.96 -36.76
N HIS A 22 1.01 54.63 -38.03
CA HIS A 22 1.26 53.28 -38.54
C HIS A 22 2.73 52.86 -38.40
N LEU A 23 2.98 51.55 -38.35
CA LEU A 23 4.13 50.92 -39.01
C LEU A 23 3.87 49.42 -39.21
N ASP A 24 3.52 49.03 -40.44
CA ASP A 24 3.72 47.68 -40.95
C ASP A 24 5.21 47.47 -41.29
N VAL A 25 5.71 46.23 -41.24
CA VAL A 25 6.52 45.63 -42.33
C VAL A 25 6.76 44.13 -42.06
N THR A 26 6.72 43.37 -43.15
CA THR A 26 6.93 41.92 -43.28
C THR A 26 8.42 41.50 -43.30
N ALA A 27 8.66 40.17 -43.33
CA ALA A 27 9.95 39.45 -43.40
C ALA A 27 10.60 39.21 -42.01
N ALA A 28 11.25 38.06 -41.75
CA ALA A 28 11.97 37.19 -42.69
C ALA A 28 11.58 35.71 -42.67
N ALA A 29 11.96 35.01 -43.75
CA ALA A 29 11.84 33.57 -43.90
C ALA A 29 13.22 32.94 -44.21
N ARG A 30 13.27 31.59 -44.14
CA ARG A 30 14.27 30.65 -44.70
C ARG A 30 15.52 30.30 -43.87
N GLY A 31 15.60 29.00 -43.56
CA GLY A 31 16.85 28.25 -43.36
C GLY A 31 16.69 27.15 -42.31
N ARG A 32 16.89 25.85 -42.57
CA ARG A 32 17.16 25.10 -43.82
C ARG A 32 16.52 23.71 -43.73
N LEU A 33 16.21 23.12 -44.89
CA LEU A 33 15.79 21.72 -45.06
C LEU A 33 16.85 21.03 -45.96
N ALA A 34 17.28 19.81 -45.58
CA ALA A 34 18.25 18.88 -46.21
C ALA A 34 19.27 18.38 -45.16
N ALA A 35 19.67 17.10 -45.06
CA ALA A 35 19.19 15.80 -45.59
C ALA A 35 19.79 14.70 -44.66
N LEU A 36 19.54 13.38 -44.73
CA LEU A 36 18.88 12.43 -45.66
C LEU A 36 17.82 11.60 -44.87
N GLY A 37 17.06 10.63 -45.41
CA GLY A 37 16.94 10.13 -46.80
C GLY A 37 17.01 8.59 -46.94
N GLN A 38 15.89 7.93 -46.63
CA GLN A 38 15.40 6.66 -47.21
C GLN A 38 15.89 5.26 -46.74
N LEU A 39 14.90 4.35 -46.84
CA LEU A 39 14.81 2.95 -46.44
C LEU A 39 15.53 1.94 -47.37
N ALA A 40 15.73 0.74 -46.80
CA ALA A 40 15.53 -0.60 -47.39
C ALA A 40 16.50 -1.18 -48.42
N ALA A 41 16.99 -2.39 -48.12
CA ALA A 41 17.00 -3.53 -49.04
C ALA A 41 17.05 -4.87 -48.28
N ARG A 42 16.55 -5.94 -48.91
CA ARG A 42 16.53 -7.33 -48.42
C ARG A 42 17.66 -8.17 -49.09
N SER A 43 18.11 -9.20 -48.37
CA SER A 43 18.51 -10.54 -48.88
C SER A 43 19.59 -10.69 -49.97
N LEU A 44 20.75 -11.23 -49.58
CA LEU A 44 21.73 -12.11 -50.30
C LEU A 44 23.02 -12.13 -49.44
N GLY A 45 23.81 -13.20 -49.27
CA GLY A 45 23.70 -14.60 -49.69
C GLY A 45 24.86 -15.44 -49.08
N VAL A 46 24.64 -16.76 -48.99
CA VAL A 46 25.51 -17.88 -48.55
C VAL A 46 27.04 -17.70 -48.62
N LEU A 47 27.74 -18.04 -47.52
CA LEU A 47 29.07 -18.70 -47.35
C LEU A 47 29.59 -18.33 -45.93
N GLY A 48 29.98 -19.20 -45.01
CA GLY A 48 30.14 -20.66 -45.02
C GLY A 48 31.43 -21.03 -44.25
N LEU A 49 31.32 -21.67 -43.08
CA LEU A 49 32.38 -22.53 -42.53
C LEU A 49 31.78 -23.51 -41.49
N ALA A 50 32.36 -24.70 -41.40
CA ALA A 50 31.85 -25.81 -40.60
C ALA A 50 32.74 -26.14 -39.38
N GLY A 51 32.19 -26.93 -38.44
CA GLY A 51 32.89 -27.48 -37.27
C GLY A 51 32.73 -26.60 -36.03
N LEU A 52 32.22 -27.08 -34.90
CA LEU A 52 32.51 -28.38 -34.29
C LEU A 52 31.32 -28.85 -33.43
N LEU A 53 30.78 -30.02 -33.75
CA LEU A 53 29.81 -30.74 -32.91
C LEU A 53 30.59 -31.89 -32.26
N LEU A 54 30.77 -31.88 -30.94
CA LEU A 54 31.19 -33.06 -30.20
C LEU A 54 30.44 -33.12 -28.87
N ALA A 55 29.95 -34.30 -28.53
CA ALA A 55 29.04 -34.52 -27.41
C ALA A 55 29.80 -34.66 -26.07
N CYS A 56 29.11 -34.30 -24.98
CA CYS A 56 29.19 -35.04 -23.73
C CYS A 56 27.76 -35.41 -23.29
N SER A 57 27.48 -36.69 -23.32
CA SER A 57 26.28 -37.32 -22.75
C SER A 57 26.70 -38.20 -21.58
N GLY A 58 25.91 -38.18 -20.50
CA GLY A 58 26.13 -38.93 -19.25
C GLY A 58 25.32 -38.23 -18.16
N GLU A 59 24.09 -38.63 -17.92
CA GLU A 59 23.67 -39.75 -17.05
C GLU A 59 23.49 -39.32 -15.60
N SER A 60 22.42 -39.85 -15.00
CA SER A 60 21.91 -39.47 -13.69
C SER A 60 22.77 -39.97 -12.54
N SER A 61 23.00 -39.12 -11.55
CA SER A 61 23.13 -39.57 -10.16
C SER A 61 22.41 -38.60 -9.23
N SER A 62 21.73 -39.17 -8.24
CA SER A 62 21.29 -38.46 -7.05
C SER A 62 22.51 -38.05 -6.22
N ASP A 63 22.47 -36.86 -5.64
CA ASP A 63 22.58 -36.69 -4.19
C ASP A 63 22.22 -35.25 -3.81
N GLY A 64 21.65 -35.07 -2.62
CA GLY A 64 21.20 -33.75 -2.14
C GLY A 64 22.31 -33.06 -1.36
N GLU A 65 22.71 -31.86 -1.80
CA GLU A 65 23.72 -31.07 -1.09
C GLU A 65 23.05 -30.04 -0.16
N VAL A 66 23.15 -30.32 1.14
CA VAL A 66 22.66 -29.44 2.21
C VAL A 66 23.68 -28.33 2.45
N CYS A 67 23.33 -27.08 2.14
CA CYS A 67 24.13 -25.92 2.55
C CYS A 67 24.04 -25.74 4.07
N SER A 68 24.99 -26.32 4.80
CA SER A 68 25.13 -26.19 6.24
C SER A 68 25.55 -24.76 6.62
N ALA A 69 24.98 -24.24 7.70
CA ALA A 69 25.23 -22.86 8.14
C ALA A 69 26.51 -22.77 9.00
N GLU A 70 27.64 -22.45 8.36
CA GLU A 70 28.83 -21.92 9.05
C GLU A 70 29.31 -20.64 8.35
N THR A 71 29.92 -19.73 9.15
CA THR A 71 30.24 -18.35 8.76
C THR A 71 31.28 -18.26 7.63
N PRO A 72 31.05 -17.50 6.54
CA PRO A 72 31.99 -17.39 5.44
C PRO A 72 33.11 -16.39 5.76
N SER A 73 34.33 -16.87 5.98
CA SER A 73 35.54 -16.06 6.11
C SER A 73 36.57 -16.34 5.00
N ALA A 74 36.15 -16.29 3.73
CA ALA A 74 37.04 -16.19 2.56
C ALA A 74 36.27 -15.83 1.26
N PRO A 75 36.85 -15.10 0.29
CA PRO A 75 36.18 -14.75 -0.98
C PRO A 75 36.08 -15.89 -2.02
N ALA A 76 36.54 -17.10 -1.70
CA ALA A 76 36.89 -18.11 -2.71
C ALA A 76 35.74 -19.07 -3.13
N GLN A 77 34.52 -18.90 -2.61
CA GLN A 77 33.42 -19.86 -2.82
C GLN A 77 32.25 -19.34 -3.68
N CYS A 78 32.32 -18.12 -4.23
CA CYS A 78 31.26 -17.55 -5.08
C CYS A 78 31.24 -18.10 -6.53
N GLY A 79 31.77 -19.31 -6.78
CA GLY A 79 31.99 -19.86 -8.12
C GLY A 79 30.75 -20.46 -8.83
N GLY A 80 29.60 -20.57 -8.15
CA GLY A 80 28.43 -21.30 -8.67
C GLY A 80 27.05 -20.66 -8.48
N CYS A 81 26.93 -19.55 -7.74
CA CYS A 81 25.63 -18.92 -7.47
C CYS A 81 25.33 -17.78 -8.46
N ARG A 82 24.28 -17.93 -9.29
CA ARG A 82 23.82 -16.88 -10.24
C ARG A 82 23.14 -15.66 -9.59
N ASP A 83 23.12 -15.59 -8.26
CA ASP A 83 22.22 -14.71 -7.49
C ASP A 83 22.94 -13.76 -6.50
N CYS A 84 24.20 -13.40 -6.81
CA CYS A 84 25.01 -12.53 -5.95
C CYS A 84 24.41 -11.14 -5.70
N VAL A 85 23.65 -10.58 -6.66
CA VAL A 85 23.10 -9.22 -6.55
C VAL A 85 22.05 -9.11 -5.44
N ALA A 86 21.30 -10.19 -5.17
CA ALA A 86 20.21 -10.19 -4.18
C ALA A 86 20.67 -10.34 -2.71
N ARG A 87 21.95 -10.70 -2.46
CA ARG A 87 22.44 -11.04 -1.10
C ARG A 87 23.54 -10.14 -0.56
N CYS A 88 24.09 -9.21 -1.34
CA CYS A 88 25.01 -8.18 -0.83
C CYS A 88 24.24 -7.09 -0.06
N ILE A 89 23.97 -7.34 1.22
CA ILE A 89 23.57 -6.29 2.17
C ILE A 89 24.81 -5.41 2.41
N CYS A 90 24.97 -4.34 1.62
CA CYS A 90 25.97 -3.31 1.89
C CYS A 90 25.53 -2.52 3.15
N GLU A 91 26.15 -2.83 4.30
CA GLU A 91 25.92 -2.13 5.57
C GLU A 91 26.24 -0.63 5.44
N THR A 92 25.54 0.19 6.23
CA THR A 92 25.55 1.65 6.12
C THR A 92 26.93 2.26 6.36
N GLY A 93 27.60 2.72 5.29
CA GLY A 93 28.83 3.53 5.39
C GLY A 93 29.76 3.50 4.18
N SER A 94 29.63 2.52 3.28
CA SER A 94 30.49 2.39 2.09
C SER A 94 30.02 3.27 0.91
N SER A 95 30.98 3.81 0.16
CA SER A 95 30.70 4.48 -1.12
C SER A 95 30.34 3.46 -2.21
N PHE A 96 29.61 3.92 -3.23
CA PHE A 96 29.10 3.09 -4.34
C PHE A 96 30.21 2.26 -5.01
N ASP A 97 31.37 2.86 -5.29
CA ASP A 97 32.52 2.18 -5.90
C ASP A 97 33.12 1.06 -5.03
N GLY A 98 32.98 1.15 -3.69
CA GLY A 98 33.40 0.11 -2.77
C GLY A 98 32.52 -1.14 -2.84
N CYS A 99 31.19 -0.94 -2.95
CA CYS A 99 30.21 -2.02 -3.08
C CYS A 99 30.38 -2.74 -4.44
N LEU A 100 30.75 -2.03 -5.52
CA LEU A 100 31.10 -2.61 -6.83
C LEU A 100 32.40 -3.45 -6.80
N THR A 101 33.45 -2.91 -6.19
CA THR A 101 34.78 -3.57 -6.14
C THR A 101 34.71 -4.88 -5.36
N ALA A 102 33.94 -4.91 -4.26
CA ALA A 102 33.69 -6.13 -3.47
C ALA A 102 32.94 -7.23 -4.25
N CYS A 103 32.15 -6.85 -5.26
CA CYS A 103 31.45 -7.79 -6.15
C CYS A 103 32.30 -8.25 -7.35
N GLY A 104 33.57 -7.83 -7.46
CA GLY A 104 34.46 -8.21 -8.57
C GLY A 104 34.12 -7.56 -9.91
N LEU A 105 33.28 -6.52 -9.91
CA LEU A 105 32.86 -5.81 -11.12
C LEU A 105 33.71 -4.54 -11.32
N SER A 106 34.67 -4.59 -12.25
CA SER A 106 35.54 -3.46 -12.56
C SER A 106 34.91 -2.49 -13.58
N SER A 107 34.76 -1.23 -13.19
CA SER A 107 34.42 -0.12 -14.10
C SER A 107 35.66 0.35 -14.86
N SER A 108 35.63 0.31 -16.20
CA SER A 108 36.76 0.71 -17.04
C SER A 108 36.66 2.17 -17.54
N GLY A 109 37.66 2.99 -17.18
CA GLY A 109 37.93 4.32 -17.77
C GLY A 109 37.51 5.52 -16.89
N GLY A 110 38.35 6.56 -16.68
CA GLY A 110 39.74 6.73 -17.11
C GLY A 110 40.43 7.98 -16.53
N GLU A 111 41.74 7.84 -16.29
CA GLU A 111 42.85 8.82 -16.14
C GLU A 111 42.62 10.29 -15.69
N GLY A 112 43.41 10.77 -14.69
CA GLY A 112 43.31 12.17 -14.22
C GLY A 112 44.34 12.75 -13.22
N GLY A 113 45.57 12.20 -13.09
CA GLY A 113 46.80 12.92 -12.65
C GLY A 113 46.91 13.77 -11.35
N SER A 114 47.84 13.34 -10.48
CA SER A 114 48.80 14.16 -9.68
C SER A 114 48.40 14.85 -8.35
N GLY A 115 49.24 14.62 -7.32
CA GLY A 115 49.51 15.58 -6.23
C GLY A 115 49.49 15.01 -4.80
N ALA A 116 50.65 14.61 -4.25
CA ALA A 116 50.74 14.04 -2.90
C ALA A 116 51.33 15.00 -1.84
N VAL A 117 50.61 15.19 -0.73
CA VAL A 117 51.07 15.52 0.64
C VAL A 117 49.94 15.05 1.61
N GLY A 118 50.15 14.48 2.80
CA GLY A 118 51.38 14.01 3.46
C GLY A 118 51.40 14.30 4.97
N GLY A 119 50.84 13.43 5.82
CA GLY A 119 50.73 13.68 7.28
C GLY A 119 50.24 12.49 8.10
N SER A 120 51.12 11.96 8.95
CA SER A 120 50.95 10.92 9.96
C SER A 120 49.85 11.15 11.00
N GLY A 121 49.20 10.07 11.45
CA GLY A 121 48.42 10.01 12.69
C GLY A 121 48.04 8.57 13.03
N ALA A 122 48.65 8.00 14.07
CA ALA A 122 48.30 6.68 14.59
C ALA A 122 47.32 6.84 15.77
N GLU A 123 46.36 5.92 15.91
CA GLU A 123 46.22 5.08 17.11
C GLU A 123 45.11 4.01 16.91
N GLY A 124 45.24 2.89 17.62
CA GLY A 124 44.32 1.77 17.50
C GLY A 124 43.09 1.91 18.40
N GLY A 125 41.90 1.59 17.87
CA GLY A 125 40.66 1.47 18.62
C GLY A 125 40.11 0.06 18.53
N SER A 126 40.10 -0.69 19.63
CA SER A 126 39.53 -2.04 19.70
C SER A 126 38.02 -2.01 19.49
N GLY A 127 37.55 -2.70 18.43
CA GLY A 127 36.12 -2.91 18.20
C GLY A 127 35.52 -3.84 19.25
N ALA A 128 34.63 -3.31 20.07
CA ALA A 128 33.78 -4.09 20.98
C ALA A 128 32.33 -3.61 20.83
N ALA A 129 31.56 -4.32 20.01
CA ALA A 129 30.12 -4.09 19.86
C ALA A 129 29.36 -4.84 20.97
N PRO A 130 28.50 -4.17 21.76
CA PRO A 130 27.57 -4.85 22.64
C PRO A 130 26.28 -5.15 21.87
N GLY A 131 26.17 -6.37 21.32
CA GLY A 131 24.92 -6.90 20.78
C GLY A 131 23.92 -7.20 21.90
N GLY A 132 22.95 -6.31 22.11
CA GLY A 132 21.88 -6.48 23.09
C GLY A 132 20.76 -7.40 22.60
N SER A 133 20.94 -8.73 22.73
CA SER A 133 19.86 -9.70 22.52
C SER A 133 18.86 -9.62 23.69
N GLY A 134 17.80 -8.82 23.51
CA GLY A 134 16.68 -8.70 24.45
C GLY A 134 15.75 -9.90 24.37
N GLY A 135 16.10 -10.99 25.05
CA GLY A 135 15.28 -12.21 25.09
C GLY A 135 13.87 -11.97 25.65
N SER A 136 12.86 -12.31 24.85
CA SER A 136 11.45 -12.25 25.26
C SER A 136 11.13 -13.32 26.31
N GLY A 137 11.21 -12.96 27.58
CA GLY A 137 10.72 -13.77 28.69
C GLY A 137 9.42 -13.19 29.23
N ALA A 138 8.30 -13.90 29.09
CA ALA A 138 7.12 -13.64 29.91
C ALA A 138 7.45 -14.07 31.36
N VAL A 139 7.91 -13.12 32.19
CA VAL A 139 8.27 -13.40 33.59
C VAL A 139 7.00 -13.53 34.43
N GLY A 140 6.37 -14.71 34.35
CA GLY A 140 5.49 -15.20 35.39
C GLY A 140 6.29 -15.48 36.66
N GLY A 141 6.52 -14.45 37.46
CA GLY A 141 7.37 -14.53 38.65
C GLY A 141 7.18 -13.33 39.56
N SER A 142 6.22 -13.41 40.48
CA SER A 142 5.97 -12.38 41.48
C SER A 142 7.09 -12.36 42.52
N GLY A 143 8.18 -11.67 42.19
CA GLY A 143 9.21 -11.28 43.16
C GLY A 143 8.66 -10.21 44.08
N GLY A 144 8.22 -10.61 45.29
CA GLY A 144 7.60 -9.76 46.30
C GLY A 144 8.53 -8.74 46.97
N GLY A 145 9.36 -8.04 46.19
CA GLY A 145 10.08 -6.85 46.62
C GLY A 145 9.18 -5.62 46.48
N THR A 146 9.09 -4.81 47.54
CA THR A 146 8.47 -3.49 47.47
C THR A 146 9.42 -2.54 46.73
N PHE A 147 9.25 -2.42 45.42
CA PHE A 147 9.96 -1.41 44.63
C PHE A 147 9.48 0.00 45.01
N ALA A 148 10.42 0.93 45.21
CA ALA A 148 10.05 2.34 45.38
C ALA A 148 9.57 2.93 44.05
N GLN A 149 8.69 3.93 44.12
CA GLN A 149 8.38 4.76 42.96
C GLN A 149 9.63 5.57 42.59
N ALA A 150 9.95 5.63 41.30
CA ALA A 150 11.13 6.33 40.80
C ALA A 150 11.07 7.85 41.02
N THR A 151 12.24 8.46 41.06
CA THR A 151 12.47 9.89 41.35
C THR A 151 13.47 10.55 40.39
N GLY A 152 13.35 11.87 40.22
CA GLY A 152 14.29 12.70 39.46
C GLY A 152 14.10 12.63 37.94
N LEU A 153 12.95 12.17 37.47
CA LEU A 153 12.53 12.25 36.08
C LEU A 153 11.00 12.27 36.00
N ARG A 154 10.45 12.56 34.82
CA ARG A 154 9.00 12.61 34.56
C ARG A 154 8.63 11.88 33.28
N ILE A 155 7.46 11.25 33.25
CA ILE A 155 6.87 10.74 32.01
C ILE A 155 6.41 11.95 31.17
N GLN A 156 6.93 12.10 29.96
CA GLN A 156 6.57 13.19 29.04
C GLN A 156 5.46 12.77 28.05
N GLU A 157 5.45 11.50 27.65
CA GLU A 157 4.47 10.89 26.75
C GLU A 157 4.30 9.40 27.10
N VAL A 158 3.09 8.88 26.94
CA VAL A 158 2.84 7.44 26.74
C VAL A 158 2.18 7.27 25.39
N SER A 159 2.72 6.41 24.53
CA SER A 159 2.09 6.05 23.24
C SER A 159 2.08 4.55 23.02
N ILE A 160 1.08 4.09 22.26
CA ILE A 160 0.88 2.69 21.87
C ILE A 160 1.06 2.53 20.36
N TRP A 161 1.66 1.41 19.96
CA TRP A 161 2.19 1.21 18.61
C TRP A 161 1.77 -0.17 18.09
N GLN A 162 0.89 -0.17 17.10
CA GLN A 162 0.33 -1.40 16.48
C GLN A 162 0.55 -1.47 14.96
N SER A 163 0.69 -0.31 14.31
CA SER A 163 1.20 -0.07 12.95
C SER A 163 1.71 1.37 12.88
N VAL A 164 0.93 2.28 13.46
CA VAL A 164 1.19 3.72 13.63
C VAL A 164 1.32 4.04 15.12
N LYS A 165 2.02 5.14 15.44
CA LYS A 165 2.08 5.75 16.77
C LYS A 165 0.72 6.34 17.11
N VAL A 166 0.14 5.92 18.24
CA VAL A 166 -1.05 6.53 18.84
C VAL A 166 -0.68 7.07 20.22
N PRO A 167 -0.65 8.40 20.44
CA PRO A 167 -0.38 8.97 21.75
C PRO A 167 -1.59 8.79 22.68
N LEU A 168 -1.34 8.25 23.87
CA LEU A 168 -2.34 8.04 24.93
C LEU A 168 -2.28 9.16 25.98
N MET A 169 -1.07 9.60 26.30
CA MET A 169 -0.79 10.71 27.23
C MET A 169 0.28 11.62 26.65
N GLN A 170 0.10 12.94 26.76
CA GLN A 170 1.11 13.95 26.44
C GLN A 170 1.09 15.05 27.51
N ASN A 171 2.27 15.55 27.90
CA ASN A 171 2.43 16.66 28.85
C ASN A 171 1.70 16.44 30.19
N GLY A 172 1.59 15.18 30.64
CA GLY A 172 0.91 14.79 31.88
C GLY A 172 -0.61 14.67 31.80
N GLY A 173 -1.22 14.85 30.62
CA GLY A 173 -2.67 14.71 30.39
C GLY A 173 -3.02 13.65 29.34
N ALA A 174 -4.19 13.02 29.50
CA ALA A 174 -4.73 12.07 28.52
C ALA A 174 -5.02 12.75 27.17
N VAL A 175 -4.79 12.05 26.07
CA VAL A 175 -5.09 12.53 24.71
C VAL A 175 -6.55 12.21 24.36
N SER A 176 -7.39 13.24 24.32
CA SER A 176 -8.83 13.09 24.05
C SER A 176 -9.19 12.85 22.58
N SER A 177 -8.27 13.13 21.66
CA SER A 177 -8.48 13.03 20.20
C SER A 177 -7.22 12.47 19.53
N PRO A 178 -6.94 11.15 19.64
CA PRO A 178 -5.81 10.54 18.97
C PRO A 178 -5.93 10.59 17.44
N ASN A 179 -4.78 10.55 16.76
CA ASN A 179 -4.66 10.51 15.29
C ASN A 179 -5.26 9.25 14.66
N ALA A 180 -5.15 8.11 15.33
CA ALA A 180 -5.66 6.81 14.90
C ALA A 180 -6.26 6.02 16.08
N PRO A 181 -7.17 5.05 15.82
CA PRO A 181 -7.75 4.20 16.86
C PRO A 181 -6.72 3.22 17.41
N VAL A 182 -6.79 2.96 18.71
CA VAL A 182 -6.16 1.78 19.33
C VAL A 182 -7.02 0.57 18.98
N ILE A 183 -6.42 -0.48 18.42
CA ILE A 183 -7.12 -1.67 17.94
C ILE A 183 -7.20 -2.71 19.06
N ALA A 184 -8.41 -3.13 19.41
CA ALA A 184 -8.64 -4.21 20.35
C ALA A 184 -8.18 -5.56 19.79
N GLY A 185 -7.73 -6.47 20.66
CA GLY A 185 -7.32 -7.83 20.27
C GLY A 185 -6.07 -7.90 19.40
N ARG A 186 -5.20 -6.88 19.42
CA ARG A 186 -3.98 -6.80 18.59
C ARG A 186 -2.75 -6.49 19.46
N PRO A 187 -1.63 -7.20 19.32
CA PRO A 187 -0.43 -6.95 20.14
C PRO A 187 0.13 -5.55 19.85
N ALA A 188 0.76 -4.93 20.84
CA ALA A 188 1.28 -3.58 20.73
C ALA A 188 2.59 -3.40 21.50
N LEU A 189 3.41 -2.47 21.04
CA LEU A 189 4.45 -1.87 21.87
C LEU A 189 3.88 -0.62 22.56
N VAL A 190 3.92 -0.56 23.89
CA VAL A 190 3.72 0.69 24.64
C VAL A 190 5.08 1.29 24.93
N ARG A 191 5.28 2.54 24.49
CA ARG A 191 6.50 3.32 24.73
C ARG A 191 6.21 4.37 25.80
N VAL A 192 7.00 4.36 26.86
CA VAL A 192 6.96 5.34 27.94
C VAL A 192 8.17 6.26 27.79
N TYR A 193 7.90 7.50 27.44
CA TYR A 193 8.90 8.53 27.17
C TYR A 193 9.14 9.31 28.44
N VAL A 194 10.40 9.61 28.72
CA VAL A 194 10.80 10.34 29.92
C VAL A 194 11.66 11.55 29.60
N SER A 195 11.59 12.53 30.49
CA SER A 195 12.50 13.67 30.58
C SER A 195 13.20 13.57 31.94
N PRO A 196 14.52 13.34 31.98
CA PRO A 196 15.32 13.54 33.18
C PRO A 196 15.16 14.95 33.76
N ASP A 197 15.16 15.07 35.09
CA ASP A 197 15.27 16.35 35.79
C ASP A 197 16.74 16.64 36.15
N ALA A 198 17.03 17.84 36.66
CA ALA A 198 18.40 18.25 37.01
C ALA A 198 19.06 17.41 38.12
N GLU A 199 18.25 16.75 38.95
CA GLU A 199 18.71 15.85 40.02
C GLU A 199 18.88 14.39 39.55
N TRP A 200 18.58 14.09 38.27
CA TRP A 200 18.66 12.74 37.74
C TRP A 200 20.08 12.17 37.82
N GLN A 201 20.18 10.98 38.41
CA GLN A 201 21.36 10.13 38.33
C GLN A 201 21.00 8.89 37.53
N GLN A 202 21.68 8.69 36.39
CA GLN A 202 21.39 7.58 35.47
C GLN A 202 21.52 6.23 36.18
N ARG A 203 20.42 5.49 36.19
CA ARG A 203 20.29 4.15 36.78
C ARG A 203 19.19 3.38 36.04
N GLU A 204 19.22 2.05 36.12
CA GLU A 204 18.12 1.23 35.58
C GLU A 204 16.85 1.43 36.42
N LEU A 205 15.74 1.67 35.73
CA LEU A 205 14.38 1.66 36.26
C LEU A 205 13.53 0.61 35.53
N VAL A 206 12.36 0.35 36.09
CA VAL A 206 11.29 -0.42 35.47
C VAL A 206 10.13 0.51 35.15
N ALA A 207 9.67 0.57 33.91
CA ALA A 207 8.35 1.08 33.58
C ALA A 207 7.35 -0.08 33.66
N ARG A 208 6.42 0.00 34.61
CA ARG A 208 5.27 -0.90 34.70
C ARG A 208 4.06 -0.26 34.02
N VAL A 209 3.54 -0.93 33.01
CA VAL A 209 2.25 -0.63 32.38
C VAL A 209 1.23 -1.62 32.95
N GLU A 210 0.25 -1.12 33.68
CA GLU A 210 -0.85 -1.89 34.23
C GLU A 210 -2.07 -1.72 33.30
N ILE A 211 -2.65 -2.82 32.80
CA ILE A 211 -3.89 -2.80 32.00
C ILE A 211 -4.90 -3.72 32.70
N ASP A 212 -6.02 -3.14 33.16
CA ASP A 212 -7.07 -3.83 33.93
C ASP A 212 -6.52 -4.72 35.08
N GLY A 213 -5.44 -4.27 35.72
CA GLY A 213 -4.77 -4.97 36.83
C GLY A 213 -3.70 -6.00 36.41
N GLN A 214 -3.52 -6.26 35.11
CA GLN A 214 -2.39 -7.04 34.59
C GLN A 214 -1.16 -6.14 34.41
N ALA A 215 -0.03 -6.51 35.00
CA ALA A 215 1.21 -5.73 34.93
C ALA A 215 2.16 -6.26 33.84
N PHE A 216 2.64 -5.35 32.99
CA PHE A 216 3.67 -5.58 31.97
C PHE A 216 4.83 -4.64 32.23
N GLU A 217 6.07 -5.10 32.04
CA GLU A 217 7.27 -4.35 32.45
C GLU A 217 8.29 -4.21 31.32
N GLY A 218 8.95 -3.06 31.26
CA GLY A 218 10.12 -2.79 30.42
C GLY A 218 11.19 -2.04 31.20
N ARG A 219 12.45 -2.27 30.87
CA ARG A 219 13.61 -1.70 31.58
C ARG A 219 14.39 -0.74 30.68
N ALA A 220 14.89 0.33 31.27
CA ALA A 220 15.82 1.25 30.62
C ALA A 220 16.63 2.01 31.69
N ALA A 221 17.77 2.58 31.27
CA ALA A 221 18.57 3.50 32.08
C ALA A 221 18.72 4.85 31.35
N PRO A 222 17.69 5.73 31.38
CA PRO A 222 17.64 6.94 30.57
C PRO A 222 18.86 7.86 30.78
N ALA A 223 19.58 8.18 29.70
CA ALA A 223 20.69 9.14 29.72
C ALA A 223 20.25 10.57 29.39
N ALA A 224 19.15 10.71 28.65
CA ALA A 224 18.61 11.97 28.14
C ALA A 224 17.08 11.88 28.00
N ALA A 225 16.44 12.93 27.49
CA ALA A 225 15.02 12.90 27.16
C ALA A 225 14.74 11.95 25.98
N SER A 226 13.64 11.21 26.05
CA SER A 226 13.26 10.22 25.03
C SER A 226 12.89 10.86 23.69
N ALA A 227 13.22 10.19 22.58
CA ALA A 227 12.91 10.58 21.22
C ALA A 227 12.21 9.46 20.43
N ASP A 228 11.33 9.82 19.49
CA ASP A 228 10.59 8.83 18.69
C ASP A 228 11.51 7.95 17.84
N GLY A 229 12.56 8.52 17.25
CA GLY A 229 13.50 7.80 16.38
C GLY A 229 14.51 6.89 17.09
N ASP A 230 14.52 6.87 18.42
CA ASP A 230 15.47 6.08 19.21
C ASP A 230 14.72 5.22 20.24
N LEU A 231 14.64 3.91 19.99
CA LEU A 231 14.05 2.94 20.92
C LEU A 231 14.86 2.86 22.23
N GLY A 232 16.19 3.04 22.21
CA GLY A 232 17.03 2.99 23.40
C GLY A 232 16.78 4.15 24.38
N SER A 233 16.17 5.24 23.90
CA SER A 233 15.87 6.42 24.72
C SER A 233 14.59 6.31 25.56
N SER A 234 13.73 5.30 25.33
CA SER A 234 12.43 5.12 26.00
C SER A 234 12.29 3.76 26.65
N PHE A 235 11.40 3.63 27.64
CA PHE A 235 11.00 2.29 28.11
C PHE A 235 10.04 1.69 27.10
N ASN A 236 10.34 0.47 26.67
CA ASN A 236 9.58 -0.25 25.64
C ASN A 236 8.93 -1.47 26.29
N VAL A 237 7.60 -1.50 26.37
CA VAL A 237 6.82 -2.53 27.06
C VAL A 237 5.95 -3.26 26.04
N GLN A 238 6.18 -4.56 25.86
CA GLN A 238 5.36 -5.38 24.95
C GLN A 238 4.04 -5.77 25.63
N ILE A 239 2.93 -5.48 24.97
CA ILE A 239 1.58 -5.78 25.44
C ILE A 239 0.95 -6.86 24.54
N PRO A 240 0.55 -8.02 25.10
CA PRO A 240 -0.08 -9.08 24.33
C PRO A 240 -1.50 -8.68 23.90
N ALA A 241 -1.92 -9.17 22.73
CA ALA A 241 -3.25 -8.94 22.14
C ALA A 241 -4.42 -9.13 23.13
N ALA A 242 -4.33 -10.15 23.99
CA ALA A 242 -5.36 -10.49 24.96
C ALA A 242 -5.62 -9.39 26.00
N ALA A 243 -4.63 -8.56 26.33
CA ALA A 243 -4.75 -7.50 27.34
C ALA A 243 -5.44 -6.23 26.81
N ILE A 244 -5.50 -6.03 25.48
CA ILE A 244 -6.05 -4.81 24.88
C ILE A 244 -7.49 -5.10 24.44
N GLN A 245 -8.47 -4.83 25.31
CA GLN A 245 -9.89 -5.07 25.04
C GLN A 245 -10.71 -3.78 25.00
N PRO A 246 -11.90 -3.78 24.37
CA PRO A 246 -12.79 -2.63 24.42
C PRO A 246 -13.21 -2.32 25.86
N GLY A 247 -13.03 -1.08 26.28
CA GLY A 247 -13.28 -0.64 27.66
C GLY A 247 -12.11 -0.82 28.62
N SER A 248 -10.97 -1.39 28.18
CA SER A 248 -9.77 -1.50 29.03
C SER A 248 -9.25 -0.14 29.50
N SER A 249 -8.68 -0.15 30.69
CA SER A 249 -8.06 0.99 31.36
C SER A 249 -6.57 0.74 31.61
N TYR A 250 -5.75 1.78 31.60
CA TYR A 250 -4.30 1.68 31.78
C TYR A 250 -3.75 2.64 32.84
N ALA A 251 -2.67 2.23 33.50
CA ALA A 251 -1.82 3.10 34.28
C ALA A 251 -0.34 2.79 33.97
N VAL A 252 0.52 3.79 34.14
CA VAL A 252 1.97 3.66 33.97
C VAL A 252 2.65 4.17 35.22
N THR A 253 3.52 3.35 35.82
CA THR A 253 4.34 3.74 36.98
C THR A 253 5.81 3.43 36.67
N LEU A 254 6.70 4.40 36.89
CA LEU A 254 8.13 4.17 36.90
C LEU A 254 8.57 3.77 38.31
N LEU A 255 9.29 2.66 38.40
CA LEU A 255 9.71 2.01 39.62
C LEU A 255 11.23 1.89 39.63
N GLU A 256 11.81 2.06 40.81
CA GLU A 256 13.21 1.71 41.07
C GLU A 256 13.41 0.19 40.96
N THR A 257 14.65 -0.23 40.73
CA THR A 257 15.05 -1.64 40.86
C THR A 257 15.31 -2.06 42.33
N SER A 258 15.10 -1.15 43.29
CA SER A 258 15.35 -1.33 44.72
C SER A 258 14.21 -0.74 45.58
N PRO A 259 14.16 -1.03 46.90
CA PRO A 259 13.21 -0.39 47.82
C PRO A 259 13.56 1.06 48.18
N ASN A 260 14.74 1.56 47.77
CA ASN A 260 15.18 2.92 48.02
C ASN A 260 15.03 3.77 46.74
N PRO A 261 14.35 4.93 46.79
CA PRO A 261 14.34 5.90 45.69
C PRO A 261 15.73 6.51 45.49
N GLY A 262 16.06 6.86 44.25
CA GLY A 262 17.17 7.75 43.95
C GLY A 262 16.88 9.20 44.35
N PRO A 263 17.78 10.14 44.01
CA PRO A 263 17.54 11.57 44.25
C PRO A 263 16.41 12.15 43.40
N GLY A 264 15.82 13.25 43.87
CA GLY A 264 14.81 14.03 43.18
C GLY A 264 13.36 13.71 43.57
N SER A 265 12.42 14.29 42.82
CA SER A 265 10.97 14.17 43.06
C SER A 265 10.35 12.97 42.33
N SER A 266 9.30 12.37 42.89
CA SER A 266 8.43 11.38 42.21
C SER A 266 7.25 12.01 41.46
N ALA A 267 7.16 13.34 41.44
CA ALA A 267 6.11 14.04 40.69
C ALA A 267 6.25 13.76 39.19
N GLY A 268 5.21 13.18 38.58
CA GLY A 268 5.21 12.82 37.16
C GLY A 268 5.83 11.47 36.82
N THR A 269 6.25 10.65 37.80
CA THR A 269 6.68 9.26 37.56
C THR A 269 5.54 8.24 37.54
N ARG A 270 4.29 8.71 37.68
CA ARG A 270 3.07 7.91 37.47
C ARG A 270 2.06 8.67 36.60
N PHE A 271 1.43 7.98 35.67
CA PHE A 271 0.26 8.48 34.93
C PHE A 271 -0.89 7.45 34.91
N PRO A 272 -2.15 7.83 35.18
CA PRO A 272 -2.53 9.08 35.84
C PRO A 272 -1.94 9.15 37.26
N SER A 273 -1.99 10.32 37.92
CA SER A 273 -1.43 10.47 39.27
C SER A 273 -2.10 9.56 40.32
N GLY A 274 -3.35 9.17 40.09
CA GLY A 274 -4.07 8.13 40.83
C GLY A 274 -5.10 7.44 39.93
N GLY A 275 -5.46 6.20 40.24
CA GLY A 275 -6.37 5.40 39.41
C GLY A 275 -5.75 4.93 38.09
N ALA A 276 -6.57 4.82 37.06
CA ALA A 276 -6.24 4.43 35.69
C ALA A 276 -7.00 5.31 34.68
N GLU A 277 -6.47 5.45 33.47
CA GLU A 277 -7.05 6.21 32.35
C GLU A 277 -7.67 5.25 31.32
N ALA A 278 -8.65 5.70 30.54
CA ALA A 278 -9.24 4.84 29.51
C ALA A 278 -8.27 4.61 28.33
N LEU A 279 -8.01 3.34 27.98
CA LEU A 279 -7.19 2.99 26.81
C LEU A 279 -7.93 3.28 25.49
N ASN A 280 -9.27 3.35 25.54
CA ASN A 280 -10.15 3.62 24.39
C ASN A 280 -9.90 2.70 23.18
N ALA A 281 -9.53 1.44 23.45
CA ALA A 281 -9.38 0.41 22.41
C ALA A 281 -10.72 0.10 21.73
N GLN A 282 -10.69 -0.05 20.41
CA GLN A 282 -11.86 -0.21 19.55
C GLN A 282 -11.73 -1.49 18.73
N ASP A 283 -12.84 -2.21 18.58
CA ASP A 283 -12.94 -3.38 17.71
C ASP A 283 -13.46 -2.97 16.33
N ALA A 284 -12.77 -3.41 15.27
CA ALA A 284 -13.22 -3.30 13.88
C ALA A 284 -14.43 -4.22 13.57
N ARG A 285 -14.99 -4.87 14.59
CA ARG A 285 -16.09 -5.85 14.59
C ARG A 285 -15.70 -7.16 13.91
N GLY A 286 -14.48 -7.62 14.21
CA GLY A 286 -13.87 -8.84 13.70
C GLY A 286 -12.64 -8.62 12.80
N SER A 287 -12.12 -9.75 12.32
CA SER A 287 -10.98 -9.89 11.42
C SER A 287 -11.26 -9.39 9.99
N LEU A 288 -10.20 -9.09 9.23
CA LEU A 288 -10.28 -8.91 7.79
C LEU A 288 -10.34 -10.29 7.12
N GLN A 289 -11.44 -10.61 6.43
CA GLN A 289 -11.65 -11.90 5.77
C GLN A 289 -11.39 -11.79 4.26
N VAL A 290 -10.41 -12.55 3.75
CA VAL A 290 -10.01 -12.57 2.33
C VAL A 290 -10.08 -13.98 1.75
N VAL A 291 -10.73 -14.12 0.61
CA VAL A 291 -10.66 -15.31 -0.25
C VAL A 291 -9.67 -15.02 -1.37
N LEU A 292 -8.50 -15.66 -1.33
CA LEU A 292 -7.56 -15.68 -2.44
C LEU A 292 -8.10 -16.60 -3.54
N VAL A 293 -8.12 -16.10 -4.77
CA VAL A 293 -8.51 -16.86 -5.96
C VAL A 293 -7.30 -16.94 -6.88
N PRO A 294 -6.60 -18.09 -6.97
CA PRO A 294 -5.56 -18.28 -7.97
C PRO A 294 -6.19 -18.24 -9.36
N ILE A 295 -5.67 -17.43 -10.27
CA ILE A 295 -6.17 -17.32 -11.64
C ILE A 295 -5.14 -17.94 -12.59
N GLU A 296 -5.54 -18.98 -13.31
CA GLU A 296 -4.73 -19.58 -14.38
C GLU A 296 -4.90 -18.73 -15.64
N VAL A 297 -3.81 -18.12 -16.12
CA VAL A 297 -3.77 -17.32 -17.35
C VAL A 297 -2.65 -17.84 -18.25
N GLY A 298 -2.98 -18.17 -19.50
CA GLY A 298 -1.99 -18.64 -20.47
C GLY A 298 -1.27 -19.94 -20.08
N GLY A 299 -1.85 -20.74 -19.17
CA GLY A 299 -1.23 -21.95 -18.60
C GLY A 299 -0.32 -21.71 -17.38
N PHE A 300 -0.20 -20.47 -16.91
CA PHE A 300 0.51 -20.13 -15.68
C PHE A 300 -0.47 -19.85 -14.54
N THR A 301 -0.15 -20.33 -13.33
CA THR A 301 -0.93 -20.12 -12.09
C THR A 301 0.03 -19.57 -11.02
N PRO A 302 -0.38 -18.59 -10.19
CA PRO A 302 0.46 -18.07 -9.11
C PRO A 302 0.75 -19.13 -8.04
N ASP A 303 1.93 -19.03 -7.40
CA ASP A 303 2.29 -19.84 -6.24
C ASP A 303 1.49 -19.37 -5.01
N VAL A 304 0.60 -20.26 -4.53
CA VAL A 304 -0.22 -20.09 -3.32
C VAL A 304 0.12 -21.14 -2.26
N GLY A 305 1.38 -21.61 -2.24
CA GLY A 305 1.89 -22.46 -1.17
C GLY A 305 1.78 -21.79 0.21
N PRO A 306 1.73 -22.55 1.33
CA PRO A 306 1.43 -22.01 2.66
C PRO A 306 2.32 -20.83 3.08
N ALA A 307 3.61 -20.84 2.75
CA ALA A 307 4.53 -19.74 3.04
C ALA A 307 4.22 -18.45 2.24
N ARG A 308 3.68 -18.57 1.01
CA ARG A 308 3.23 -17.43 0.20
C ARG A 308 1.91 -16.85 0.75
N VAL A 309 0.99 -17.72 1.16
CA VAL A 309 -0.26 -17.28 1.81
C VAL A 309 0.06 -16.56 3.13
N GLN A 310 1.02 -17.08 3.90
CA GLN A 310 1.45 -16.45 5.15
C GLN A 310 2.10 -15.07 4.93
N SER A 311 2.90 -14.86 3.87
CA SER A 311 3.49 -13.53 3.61
C SER A 311 2.43 -12.46 3.35
N TYR A 312 1.31 -12.81 2.69
CA TYR A 312 0.15 -11.92 2.54
C TYR A 312 -0.54 -11.64 3.88
N VAL A 313 -0.76 -12.67 4.71
CA VAL A 313 -1.34 -12.53 6.05
C VAL A 313 -0.48 -11.63 6.93
N ASP A 314 0.84 -11.83 6.93
CA ASP A 314 1.80 -11.04 7.71
C ASP A 314 1.82 -9.58 7.25
N ARG A 315 1.86 -9.34 5.93
CA ARG A 315 1.91 -7.98 5.39
C ARG A 315 0.61 -7.21 5.64
N LEU A 316 -0.54 -7.85 5.47
CA LEU A 316 -1.84 -7.25 5.84
C LEU A 316 -1.94 -7.04 7.35
N THR A 317 -1.43 -7.96 8.18
CA THR A 317 -1.38 -7.81 9.65
C THR A 317 -0.45 -6.68 10.10
N ALA A 318 0.57 -6.33 9.31
CA ALA A 318 1.44 -5.19 9.57
C ALA A 318 0.80 -3.82 9.26
N LEU A 319 -0.17 -3.77 8.33
CA LEU A 319 -0.71 -2.51 7.78
C LEU A 319 -2.20 -2.26 8.12
N MET A 320 -3.04 -3.29 8.15
CA MET A 320 -4.49 -3.15 8.27
C MET A 320 -4.92 -2.89 9.73
N PRO A 321 -5.97 -2.07 9.96
CA PRO A 321 -6.43 -1.72 11.30
C PRO A 321 -7.43 -2.77 11.86
N VAL A 322 -7.00 -4.03 11.96
CA VAL A 322 -7.80 -5.17 12.44
C VAL A 322 -7.08 -5.96 13.52
N SER A 323 -7.85 -6.73 14.31
CA SER A 323 -7.30 -7.67 15.31
C SER A 323 -6.58 -8.86 14.67
N GLY A 324 -6.94 -9.24 13.44
CA GLY A 324 -6.28 -10.27 12.67
C GLY A 324 -6.78 -10.36 11.23
N VAL A 325 -6.07 -11.13 10.41
CA VAL A 325 -6.38 -11.39 9.01
C VAL A 325 -6.68 -12.88 8.85
N GLU A 326 -7.85 -13.19 8.31
CA GLU A 326 -8.29 -14.55 7.97
C GLU A 326 -8.23 -14.71 6.46
N MET A 327 -7.37 -15.62 6.00
CA MET A 327 -7.14 -15.84 4.57
C MET A 327 -7.42 -17.29 4.20
N SER A 328 -8.21 -17.49 3.14
CA SER A 328 -8.52 -18.80 2.59
C SER A 328 -8.19 -18.85 1.11
N VAL A 329 -7.75 -20.00 0.60
CA VAL A 329 -7.42 -20.19 -0.81
C VAL A 329 -8.54 -20.98 -1.49
N ARG A 330 -9.13 -20.38 -2.52
CA ARG A 330 -10.14 -21.02 -3.38
C ARG A 330 -9.45 -21.97 -4.37
N GLN A 331 -10.20 -22.93 -4.90
CA GLN A 331 -9.80 -23.64 -6.12
C GLN A 331 -9.51 -22.62 -7.24
N ALA A 332 -8.40 -22.85 -7.95
CA ALA A 332 -7.96 -22.03 -9.07
C ALA A 332 -9.04 -21.91 -10.15
N VAL A 333 -9.11 -20.74 -10.78
CA VAL A 333 -10.05 -20.43 -11.86
C VAL A 333 -9.28 -20.13 -13.12
N ARG A 334 -9.61 -20.82 -14.22
CA ARG A 334 -9.05 -20.55 -15.53
C ARG A 334 -9.67 -19.29 -16.15
N PHE A 335 -8.83 -18.45 -16.72
CA PHE A 335 -9.23 -17.26 -17.47
C PHE A 335 -8.59 -17.28 -18.86
N ASP A 336 -9.41 -17.52 -19.89
CA ASP A 336 -8.98 -17.65 -21.29
C ASP A 336 -8.78 -16.29 -22.00
N GLY A 337 -8.98 -15.16 -21.31
CA GLY A 337 -8.71 -13.83 -21.84
C GLY A 337 -7.22 -13.47 -21.82
N ASN A 338 -6.82 -12.53 -22.67
CA ASN A 338 -5.48 -11.95 -22.62
C ASN A 338 -5.33 -11.08 -21.36
N VAL A 339 -4.23 -11.23 -20.62
CA VAL A 339 -3.81 -10.30 -19.56
C VAL A 339 -2.44 -9.77 -19.93
N ARG A 340 -2.30 -8.46 -20.09
CA ARG A 340 -1.07 -7.82 -20.55
C ARG A 340 -0.46 -6.92 -19.47
N ALA A 341 0.85 -6.73 -19.54
CA ALA A 341 1.60 -5.89 -18.61
C ALA A 341 1.09 -4.44 -18.57
N ASN A 342 0.54 -3.92 -19.67
CA ASN A 342 0.03 -2.55 -19.77
C ASN A 342 -1.41 -2.35 -19.27
N GLY A 343 -1.97 -3.28 -18.49
CA GLY A 343 -3.34 -3.17 -17.95
C GLY A 343 -4.45 -3.67 -18.87
N ASN A 344 -4.19 -3.91 -20.16
CA ASN A 344 -5.20 -4.46 -21.07
C ASN A 344 -5.60 -5.89 -20.67
N GLY A 345 -6.91 -6.10 -20.49
CA GLY A 345 -7.53 -7.34 -20.03
C GLY A 345 -7.75 -7.42 -18.51
N TRP A 346 -7.20 -6.49 -17.73
CA TRP A 346 -7.31 -6.53 -16.26
C TRP A 346 -8.72 -6.24 -15.77
N SER A 347 -9.43 -5.30 -16.39
CA SER A 347 -10.84 -5.02 -16.09
C SER A 347 -11.73 -6.22 -16.37
N SER A 348 -11.35 -7.07 -17.34
CA SER A 348 -12.04 -8.33 -17.64
C SER A 348 -11.82 -9.39 -16.54
N VAL A 349 -10.61 -9.48 -15.99
CA VAL A 349 -10.32 -10.36 -14.83
C VAL A 349 -11.03 -9.87 -13.57
N LEU A 350 -11.02 -8.56 -13.30
CA LEU A 350 -11.68 -7.96 -12.13
C LEU A 350 -13.20 -8.20 -12.18
N SER A 351 -13.81 -8.06 -13.37
CA SER A 351 -15.22 -8.42 -13.60
C SER A 351 -15.50 -9.90 -13.31
N ALA A 352 -14.60 -10.81 -13.71
CA ALA A 352 -14.72 -12.23 -13.40
C ALA A 352 -14.67 -12.50 -11.89
N ILE A 353 -13.81 -11.79 -11.13
CA ILE A 353 -13.75 -11.90 -9.66
C ILE A 353 -15.00 -11.37 -8.97
N TYR A 354 -15.56 -10.23 -9.41
CA TYR A 354 -16.84 -9.76 -8.87
C TYR A 354 -17.98 -10.74 -9.14
N ARG A 355 -18.08 -11.27 -10.37
CA ARG A 355 -19.05 -12.32 -10.72
C ARG A 355 -18.85 -13.59 -9.88
N LEU A 356 -17.61 -14.02 -9.64
CA LEU A 356 -17.30 -15.18 -8.82
C LEU A 356 -17.77 -15.01 -7.36
N ARG A 357 -17.55 -13.83 -6.77
CA ARG A 357 -18.09 -13.47 -5.45
C ARG A 357 -19.62 -13.41 -5.45
N GLN A 358 -20.24 -13.01 -6.57
CA GLN A 358 -21.69 -13.06 -6.74
C GLN A 358 -22.25 -14.51 -6.81
N GLN A 359 -21.47 -15.46 -7.32
CA GLN A 359 -21.81 -16.89 -7.38
C GLN A 359 -21.59 -17.60 -6.03
N ASP A 360 -20.42 -17.43 -5.41
CA ASP A 360 -20.04 -18.12 -4.16
C ASP A 360 -20.86 -17.67 -2.94
N ASN A 361 -21.51 -16.49 -3.00
CA ASN A 361 -22.38 -15.94 -1.96
C ASN A 361 -21.80 -15.91 -0.53
N PRO A 362 -20.60 -15.35 -0.34
CA PRO A 362 -20.03 -15.17 0.99
C PRO A 362 -20.75 -14.07 1.77
N ALA A 363 -20.49 -14.00 3.08
CA ALA A 363 -20.96 -12.88 3.89
C ALA A 363 -20.38 -11.54 3.37
N ARG A 364 -21.14 -10.45 3.51
CA ARG A 364 -20.78 -9.09 3.05
C ARG A 364 -19.38 -8.60 3.49
N ARG A 365 -18.90 -9.07 4.64
CA ARG A 365 -17.57 -8.74 5.19
C ARG A 365 -16.39 -9.38 4.43
N VAL A 366 -16.63 -10.41 3.62
CA VAL A 366 -15.60 -11.15 2.90
C VAL A 366 -15.24 -10.41 1.61
N TYR A 367 -13.93 -10.18 1.44
CA TYR A 367 -13.30 -9.63 0.26
C TYR A 367 -12.71 -10.76 -0.59
N TYR A 368 -12.76 -10.62 -1.92
CA TYR A 368 -12.11 -11.55 -2.85
C TYR A 368 -10.84 -10.91 -3.41
N TYR A 369 -9.79 -11.70 -3.62
CA TYR A 369 -8.56 -11.23 -4.24
C TYR A 369 -8.08 -12.21 -5.30
N GLY A 370 -8.14 -11.81 -6.57
CA GLY A 370 -7.63 -12.60 -7.69
C GLY A 370 -6.12 -12.47 -7.81
N LEU A 371 -5.39 -13.55 -7.55
CA LEU A 371 -3.95 -13.61 -7.77
C LEU A 371 -3.65 -14.01 -9.23
N LEU A 372 -2.75 -13.26 -9.86
CA LEU A 372 -2.31 -13.45 -11.24
C LEU A 372 -0.81 -13.75 -11.28
N ALA A 373 -0.39 -14.63 -12.19
CA ALA A 373 1.00 -14.76 -12.60
C ALA A 373 1.06 -15.06 -14.10
N PRO A 374 0.84 -14.08 -15.00
CA PRO A 374 0.57 -14.35 -16.43
C PRO A 374 1.79 -14.77 -17.27
N ALA A 375 2.87 -15.20 -16.62
CA ALA A 375 4.11 -15.65 -17.23
C ALA A 375 4.84 -16.63 -16.28
N GLY A 376 5.93 -17.24 -16.75
CA GLY A 376 6.75 -18.12 -15.91
C GLY A 376 7.56 -17.41 -14.82
N ASN A 377 7.82 -16.11 -14.97
CA ASN A 377 8.57 -15.27 -14.01
C ASN A 377 8.18 -13.79 -14.14
N ALA A 378 8.33 -13.03 -13.04
CA ALA A 378 7.94 -11.63 -12.96
C ALA A 378 8.71 -10.73 -13.94
N TYR A 379 10.02 -10.98 -14.14
CA TYR A 379 10.86 -10.21 -15.05
C TYR A 379 10.34 -10.25 -16.49
N SER A 380 9.92 -11.42 -16.97
CA SER A 380 9.38 -11.59 -18.33
C SER A 380 8.06 -10.86 -18.56
N PHE A 381 7.22 -10.74 -17.53
CA PHE A 381 5.97 -9.98 -17.60
C PHE A 381 6.21 -8.46 -17.46
N CYS A 382 7.11 -8.05 -16.57
CA CYS A 382 7.31 -6.65 -16.18
C CYS A 382 8.59 -5.99 -16.74
N SER A 383 9.22 -6.58 -17.76
CA SER A 383 10.51 -6.13 -18.34
C SER A 383 10.55 -4.67 -18.83
N SER A 384 9.39 -4.06 -19.07
CA SER A 384 9.24 -2.66 -19.50
C SER A 384 8.33 -1.85 -18.55
N GLY A 385 8.22 -2.29 -17.29
CA GLY A 385 7.15 -1.87 -16.38
C GLY A 385 5.87 -2.69 -16.59
N CYS A 386 5.00 -2.72 -15.57
CA CYS A 386 3.71 -3.39 -15.62
C CYS A 386 2.72 -2.79 -14.61
N VAL A 387 1.44 -2.96 -14.89
CA VAL A 387 0.37 -2.89 -13.88
C VAL A 387 0.56 -4.06 -12.91
N ALA A 388 0.53 -3.77 -11.61
CA ALA A 388 0.69 -4.78 -10.55
C ALA A 388 -0.65 -5.21 -9.95
N GLY A 389 -1.63 -4.31 -9.87
CA GLY A 389 -2.93 -4.53 -9.26
C GLY A 389 -4.05 -3.81 -10.02
N LEU A 390 -5.30 -4.14 -9.69
CA LEU A 390 -6.48 -3.38 -10.10
C LEU A 390 -7.64 -3.63 -9.12
N SER A 391 -8.36 -2.57 -8.74
CA SER A 391 -9.54 -2.65 -7.89
C SER A 391 -10.56 -1.58 -8.27
N GLY A 392 -11.82 -1.76 -7.87
CA GLY A 392 -12.77 -0.65 -7.79
C GLY A 392 -12.54 0.19 -6.52
N MET A 393 -13.14 1.38 -6.47
CA MET A 393 -13.13 2.26 -5.28
C MET A 393 -14.52 2.46 -4.65
N PRO A 394 -15.20 1.40 -4.18
CA PRO A 394 -16.60 1.46 -3.77
C PRO A 394 -16.90 2.40 -2.60
N GLY A 395 -18.13 2.92 -2.58
CA GLY A 395 -18.77 3.45 -1.38
C GLY A 395 -19.00 2.37 -0.32
N ALA A 396 -19.10 2.75 0.95
CA ALA A 396 -19.19 1.78 2.07
C ALA A 396 -20.42 0.85 2.00
N SER A 397 -21.45 1.27 1.26
CA SER A 397 -22.70 0.56 1.00
C SER A 397 -22.57 -0.56 -0.04
N ASP A 398 -21.60 -0.48 -0.95
CA ASP A 398 -21.47 -1.45 -2.05
C ASP A 398 -21.14 -2.87 -1.54
N ASP A 399 -21.71 -3.89 -2.17
CA ASP A 399 -21.37 -5.31 -1.98
C ASP A 399 -20.76 -5.94 -3.24
N TYR A 400 -21.02 -5.39 -4.42
CA TYR A 400 -20.55 -5.91 -5.71
C TYR A 400 -19.03 -5.75 -5.85
N GLN A 401 -18.50 -4.55 -5.65
CA GLN A 401 -17.06 -4.25 -5.83
C GLN A 401 -16.17 -4.71 -4.65
N ARG A 402 -16.55 -5.77 -3.92
CA ARG A 402 -15.78 -6.33 -2.80
C ARG A 402 -14.74 -7.34 -3.28
N GLY A 403 -14.00 -6.94 -4.29
CA GLY A 403 -13.02 -7.75 -5.00
C GLY A 403 -11.90 -6.87 -5.53
N SER A 404 -10.72 -7.46 -5.62
CA SER A 404 -9.55 -6.84 -6.23
C SER A 404 -8.74 -7.90 -6.97
N ILE A 405 -7.78 -7.49 -7.80
CA ILE A 405 -6.83 -8.40 -8.44
C ILE A 405 -5.41 -7.86 -8.35
N GLY A 406 -4.42 -8.74 -8.43
CA GLY A 406 -3.03 -8.33 -8.56
C GLY A 406 -2.06 -9.48 -8.76
N LEU A 407 -0.82 -9.14 -9.08
CA LEU A 407 0.25 -10.10 -9.29
C LEU A 407 0.61 -10.80 -7.98
N GLY A 408 0.72 -12.13 -8.05
CA GLY A 408 1.17 -12.98 -6.97
C GLY A 408 2.65 -13.34 -7.08
N HIS A 409 3.06 -14.37 -6.34
CA HIS A 409 4.33 -15.04 -6.61
C HIS A 409 4.22 -15.84 -7.91
N PHE A 410 5.20 -15.68 -8.80
CA PHE A 410 5.27 -16.35 -10.09
C PHE A 410 5.78 -17.81 -9.93
N PRO A 411 5.61 -18.68 -10.95
CA PRO A 411 6.00 -20.09 -10.87
C PRO A 411 7.48 -20.37 -10.57
N ASP A 412 8.39 -19.47 -10.93
CA ASP A 412 9.82 -19.55 -10.56
C ASP A 412 10.12 -19.05 -9.13
N GLY A 413 9.09 -18.60 -8.40
CA GLY A 413 9.17 -18.04 -7.06
C GLY A 413 9.46 -16.54 -6.99
N SER A 414 9.64 -15.85 -8.13
CA SER A 414 9.83 -14.40 -8.18
C SER A 414 8.55 -13.63 -7.84
N ASP A 415 8.70 -12.44 -7.27
CA ASP A 415 7.62 -11.48 -7.07
C ASP A 415 8.12 -10.05 -7.22
N ILE A 416 7.18 -9.10 -7.26
CA ILE A 416 7.43 -7.66 -7.38
C ILE A 416 6.67 -6.88 -6.32
N GLY A 417 6.66 -7.40 -5.07
CA GLY A 417 5.95 -6.76 -3.95
C GLY A 417 4.47 -7.13 -3.85
N ALA A 418 4.13 -8.39 -4.16
CA ALA A 418 2.74 -8.88 -4.21
C ALA A 418 1.91 -8.60 -2.92
N GLY A 419 2.55 -8.58 -1.75
CA GLY A 419 1.91 -8.22 -0.48
C GLY A 419 1.61 -6.73 -0.32
N ASP A 420 2.43 -5.85 -0.92
CA ASP A 420 2.19 -4.41 -0.96
C ASP A 420 1.05 -4.09 -1.93
N THR A 421 1.08 -4.70 -3.12
CA THR A 421 -0.05 -4.66 -4.08
C THR A 421 -1.35 -5.09 -3.40
N MET A 422 -1.36 -6.22 -2.69
CA MET A 422 -2.56 -6.69 -2.01
C MET A 422 -3.08 -5.68 -0.96
N ALA A 423 -2.19 -5.02 -0.22
CA ALA A 423 -2.58 -4.00 0.74
C ALA A 423 -3.12 -2.72 0.06
N HIS A 424 -2.52 -2.31 -1.06
CA HIS A 424 -2.93 -1.17 -1.89
C HIS A 424 -4.34 -1.38 -2.45
N GLU A 425 -4.55 -2.49 -3.16
CA GLU A 425 -5.82 -2.80 -3.81
C GLU A 425 -6.95 -3.06 -2.82
N LEU A 426 -6.68 -3.75 -1.70
CA LEU A 426 -7.68 -3.87 -0.62
C LEU A 426 -7.97 -2.50 0.01
N GLY A 427 -7.03 -1.56 -0.01
CA GLY A 427 -7.26 -0.17 0.34
C GLY A 427 -8.25 0.53 -0.60
N HIS A 428 -8.14 0.29 -1.92
CA HIS A 428 -9.16 0.72 -2.90
C HIS A 428 -10.52 0.05 -2.65
N ALA A 429 -10.58 -1.25 -2.36
CA ALA A 429 -11.82 -1.94 -1.98
C ALA A 429 -12.41 -1.45 -0.64
N LEU A 430 -11.58 -0.85 0.23
CA LEU A 430 -11.98 -0.07 1.42
C LEU A 430 -12.30 1.40 1.09
N GLY A 431 -12.36 1.73 -0.20
CA GLY A 431 -12.74 3.02 -0.77
C GLY A 431 -11.72 4.12 -0.49
N ARG A 432 -10.42 3.81 -0.45
CA ARG A 432 -9.33 4.80 -0.38
C ARG A 432 -8.89 5.19 -1.79
N PRO A 433 -8.77 6.48 -2.12
CA PRO A 433 -8.09 6.92 -3.34
C PRO A 433 -6.58 6.85 -3.16
N HIS A 434 -5.85 7.05 -4.25
CA HIS A 434 -4.42 7.28 -4.21
C HIS A 434 -4.02 8.45 -3.31
N THR A 435 -2.83 8.33 -2.73
CA THR A 435 -2.09 9.44 -2.13
C THR A 435 -0.98 9.87 -3.09
N GLN A 436 -0.66 11.17 -3.09
CA GLN A 436 0.51 11.68 -3.82
C GLN A 436 1.78 10.91 -3.38
N CYS A 437 2.70 10.63 -4.29
CA CYS A 437 4.05 10.15 -4.02
C CYS A 437 5.05 11.32 -4.15
N GLN A 438 4.84 12.22 -5.10
CA GLN A 438 5.63 13.43 -5.30
C GLN A 438 4.78 14.72 -5.22
N THR A 439 5.44 15.86 -5.06
CA THR A 439 4.77 17.16 -5.01
C THR A 439 4.04 17.44 -6.34
N GLY A 440 2.71 17.59 -6.29
CA GLY A 440 1.89 17.91 -7.46
C GLY A 440 1.12 16.72 -8.07
N GLU A 441 1.25 15.52 -7.51
CA GLU A 441 0.40 14.38 -7.87
C GLU A 441 -0.96 14.43 -7.16
N ASN A 442 -2.00 13.84 -7.76
CA ASN A 442 -3.40 13.99 -7.35
C ASN A 442 -3.79 13.18 -6.09
N GLY A 443 -3.16 13.45 -4.95
CA GLY A 443 -3.54 12.91 -3.63
C GLY A 443 -4.73 13.64 -3.01
N SER A 444 -5.92 13.58 -3.61
CA SER A 444 -7.08 14.40 -3.21
C SER A 444 -7.43 14.27 -1.72
N GLY A 445 -7.25 15.37 -0.97
CA GLY A 445 -7.53 15.47 0.46
C GLY A 445 -6.51 14.81 1.39
N TYR A 446 -5.45 14.15 0.89
CA TYR A 446 -4.41 13.56 1.74
C TYR A 446 -3.59 14.67 2.43
N PRO A 447 -3.41 14.64 3.77
CA PRO A 447 -2.93 15.80 4.52
C PRO A 447 -1.40 15.95 4.55
N TYR A 448 -0.64 14.92 4.16
CA TYR A 448 0.81 14.88 4.33
C TYR A 448 1.54 15.05 2.99
N THR A 449 2.52 15.95 2.98
CA THR A 449 3.35 16.30 1.82
C THR A 449 4.06 15.08 1.26
N ASN A 450 4.09 14.95 -0.08
CA ASN A 450 4.82 13.90 -0.79
C ASN A 450 4.48 12.46 -0.32
N GLY A 451 3.24 12.21 0.11
CA GLY A 451 2.80 10.86 0.48
C GLY A 451 3.30 10.34 1.82
N GLN A 452 4.05 11.15 2.58
CA GLN A 452 4.61 10.76 3.88
C GLN A 452 3.54 10.23 4.84
N ILE A 453 3.88 9.26 5.70
CA ILE A 453 2.89 8.59 6.58
C ILE A 453 2.38 9.44 7.77
N GLY A 454 2.91 10.67 7.95
CA GLY A 454 2.44 11.65 8.93
C GLY A 454 2.89 11.40 10.37
N SER A 455 2.61 10.20 10.90
CA SER A 455 3.11 9.73 12.20
C SER A 455 4.16 8.64 12.02
N TRP A 456 4.96 8.42 13.08
CA TRP A 456 5.88 7.30 13.11
C TRP A 456 5.11 5.97 13.04
N GLY A 457 5.61 5.04 12.22
CA GLY A 457 5.15 3.66 12.19
C GLY A 457 6.04 2.74 13.01
N TYR A 458 5.50 1.58 13.39
CA TYR A 458 6.28 0.50 13.99
C TYR A 458 5.79 -0.85 13.48
N ASP A 459 6.74 -1.59 12.93
CA ASP A 459 6.58 -2.97 12.50
C ASP A 459 6.80 -3.88 13.71
N VAL A 460 5.71 -4.37 14.32
CA VAL A 460 5.76 -5.17 15.55
C VAL A 460 6.50 -6.49 15.33
N ALA A 461 6.35 -7.11 14.15
CA ALA A 461 6.97 -8.39 13.83
C ALA A 461 8.47 -8.24 13.53
N ALA A 462 8.86 -7.20 12.77
CA ALA A 462 10.27 -6.90 12.48
C ALA A 462 10.95 -6.05 13.58
N ALA A 463 10.24 -5.71 14.65
CA ALA A 463 10.64 -4.79 15.72
C ALA A 463 11.22 -3.44 15.22
N ARG A 464 10.72 -2.92 14.08
CA ARG A 464 11.36 -1.84 13.31
C ARG A 464 10.54 -0.56 13.24
N LEU A 465 11.14 0.57 13.62
CA LEU A 465 10.55 1.91 13.42
C LEU A 465 10.50 2.29 11.93
N ARG A 466 9.43 3.01 11.55
CA ARG A 466 9.20 3.60 10.23
C ARG A 466 9.10 5.11 10.41
N ALA A 467 10.11 5.85 9.96
CA ALA A 467 10.16 7.31 10.13
C ALA A 467 9.18 8.01 9.17
N PRO A 468 8.39 8.99 9.63
CA PRO A 468 7.35 9.62 8.82
C PRO A 468 7.90 10.39 7.62
N THR A 469 9.14 10.87 7.70
CA THR A 469 9.78 11.67 6.64
C THR A 469 10.39 10.83 5.51
N THR A 470 10.56 9.52 5.70
CA THR A 470 11.24 8.61 4.75
C THR A 470 10.43 7.35 4.42
N ASN A 471 9.19 7.25 4.91
CA ASN A 471 8.25 6.19 4.56
C ASN A 471 6.96 6.84 4.04
N PHE A 472 6.36 6.20 3.05
CA PHE A 472 5.25 6.75 2.27
C PHE A 472 4.00 5.89 2.45
N ASP A 473 2.81 6.46 2.28
CA ASP A 473 1.57 5.71 2.44
C ASP A 473 1.43 4.61 1.38
N VAL A 474 0.90 3.46 1.81
CA VAL A 474 0.68 2.29 0.95
C VAL A 474 -0.25 2.59 -0.21
N MET A 475 -1.12 3.61 -0.13
CA MET A 475 -1.96 4.08 -1.25
C MET A 475 -1.22 5.03 -2.21
N GLY A 476 0.09 5.21 -2.09
CA GLY A 476 0.93 5.91 -3.05
C GLY A 476 1.92 4.96 -3.70
N TYR A 477 2.47 5.35 -4.85
CA TYR A 477 3.45 4.54 -5.59
C TYR A 477 4.91 4.75 -5.12
N CYS A 478 5.10 5.41 -3.97
CA CYS A 478 6.43 5.70 -3.40
C CYS A 478 6.91 4.58 -2.48
N ASN A 479 8.22 4.34 -2.47
CA ASN A 479 8.87 3.33 -1.62
C ASN A 479 9.98 3.95 -0.75
N PRO A 480 10.22 3.44 0.48
CA PRO A 480 9.52 2.33 1.12
C PRO A 480 8.10 2.70 1.61
N ASN A 481 7.13 1.82 1.37
CA ASN A 481 5.74 2.06 1.74
C ASN A 481 5.37 1.47 3.12
N TRP A 482 4.45 2.15 3.79
CA TRP A 482 3.86 1.81 5.09
C TRP A 482 2.46 2.45 5.20
N ILE A 483 1.68 2.18 6.24
CA ILE A 483 0.35 2.80 6.42
C ILE A 483 0.46 4.14 7.17
N SER A 484 -0.19 5.20 6.67
CA SER A 484 -0.39 6.45 7.43
C SER A 484 -1.50 6.31 8.48
N ASP A 485 -1.43 7.10 9.55
CA ASP A 485 -2.54 7.17 10.53
C ASP A 485 -3.87 7.61 9.89
N TYR A 486 -3.81 8.49 8.90
CA TYR A 486 -4.94 8.98 8.13
C TYR A 486 -5.67 7.86 7.38
N ASN A 487 -4.95 7.02 6.62
CA ASN A 487 -5.57 5.90 5.92
C ASN A 487 -5.86 4.73 6.87
N PHE A 488 -5.04 4.48 7.89
CA PHE A 488 -5.31 3.52 8.96
C PHE A 488 -6.66 3.80 9.64
N LYS A 489 -6.90 5.04 10.09
CA LYS A 489 -8.19 5.43 10.69
C LYS A 489 -9.35 5.25 9.70
N ARG A 490 -9.19 5.65 8.45
CA ARG A 490 -10.29 5.60 7.46
C ARG A 490 -10.63 4.17 7.01
N MET A 491 -9.63 3.30 6.93
CA MET A 491 -9.83 1.86 6.74
C MET A 491 -10.55 1.25 7.96
N PHE A 492 -10.21 1.66 9.19
CA PHE A 492 -10.91 1.24 10.41
C PHE A 492 -12.39 1.67 10.41
N ASP A 493 -12.66 2.94 10.11
CA ASP A 493 -14.02 3.49 10.03
C ASP A 493 -14.84 2.72 8.97
N ARG A 494 -14.23 2.39 7.82
CA ARG A 494 -14.85 1.58 6.76
C ARG A 494 -15.14 0.15 7.22
N LEU A 495 -14.16 -0.55 7.79
CA LEU A 495 -14.30 -1.93 8.26
C LEU A 495 -15.40 -2.04 9.32
N THR A 496 -15.40 -1.13 10.30
CA THR A 496 -16.41 -1.06 11.36
C THR A 496 -17.83 -0.90 10.79
N PHE A 497 -18.02 -0.03 9.79
CA PHE A 497 -19.32 0.12 9.12
C PHE A 497 -19.75 -1.17 8.38
N VAL A 498 -18.81 -1.78 7.65
CA VAL A 498 -19.05 -2.99 6.85
C VAL A 498 -19.40 -4.18 7.74
N HIS A 499 -18.58 -4.44 8.76
CA HIS A 499 -18.72 -5.55 9.70
C HIS A 499 -19.89 -5.36 10.67
N GLY A 500 -20.26 -4.10 10.97
CA GLY A 500 -21.44 -3.77 11.76
C GLY A 500 -22.78 -3.98 11.04
N GLY A 501 -22.77 -4.34 9.75
CA GLY A 501 -23.99 -4.55 8.98
C GLY A 501 -24.80 -3.26 8.81
N GLY A 502 -24.12 -2.10 8.70
CA GLY A 502 -24.75 -0.78 8.66
C GLY A 502 -25.96 -0.72 7.73
N GLN A 503 -27.10 -0.30 8.27
CA GLN A 503 -28.39 -0.41 7.59
C GLN A 503 -28.45 0.52 6.38
N LEU A 504 -28.39 -0.07 5.19
CA LEU A 504 -28.43 0.65 3.92
C LEU A 504 -29.88 0.97 3.58
N THR A 505 -30.20 2.26 3.46
CA THR A 505 -31.43 2.68 2.77
C THR A 505 -31.24 2.37 1.29
N PRO A 506 -31.98 1.42 0.69
CA PRO A 506 -31.83 1.12 -0.73
C PRO A 506 -32.31 2.29 -1.58
N PRO A 507 -31.71 2.52 -2.77
CA PRO A 507 -32.30 3.39 -3.79
C PRO A 507 -33.74 2.95 -4.10
N SER A 508 -34.64 3.91 -4.28
CA SER A 508 -36.05 3.64 -4.62
C SER A 508 -36.25 3.26 -6.09
N ASP A 509 -35.29 3.59 -6.94
CA ASP A 509 -35.31 3.31 -8.38
C ASP A 509 -35.41 1.81 -8.68
N PRO A 510 -36.44 1.36 -9.44
CA PRO A 510 -36.57 -0.02 -9.88
C PRO A 510 -35.41 -0.55 -10.73
N ALA A 511 -34.73 0.29 -11.54
CA ALA A 511 -33.64 -0.18 -12.41
C ALA A 511 -32.41 -0.63 -11.61
N ARG A 512 -32.21 -0.07 -10.42
CA ARG A 512 -31.13 -0.46 -9.48
C ARG A 512 -31.42 -1.74 -8.70
N ARG A 513 -32.57 -2.39 -8.82
CA ARG A 513 -32.94 -3.53 -7.94
C ARG A 513 -32.05 -4.77 -8.16
N PRO A 514 -31.86 -5.62 -7.13
CA PRO A 514 -31.25 -6.94 -7.30
C PRO A 514 -31.93 -7.75 -8.42
N GLY A 515 -31.14 -8.39 -9.27
CA GLY A 515 -31.62 -9.01 -10.51
C GLY A 515 -30.47 -9.43 -11.42
N ASP A 516 -30.79 -9.80 -12.65
CA ASP A 516 -29.80 -10.20 -13.66
C ASP A 516 -29.42 -8.98 -14.52
N PHE A 517 -28.11 -8.77 -14.68
CA PHE A 517 -27.53 -7.65 -15.43
C PHE A 517 -26.59 -8.20 -16.52
N MET A 518 -26.67 -7.60 -17.71
CA MET A 518 -25.64 -7.76 -18.73
C MET A 518 -24.39 -6.98 -18.29
N SER A 519 -23.22 -7.60 -18.43
CA SER A 519 -21.94 -7.00 -18.06
C SER A 519 -21.13 -6.62 -19.30
N PHE A 520 -20.67 -5.37 -19.35
CA PHE A 520 -19.76 -4.86 -20.37
C PHE A 520 -18.51 -4.35 -19.69
N VAL A 521 -17.35 -4.77 -20.19
CA VAL A 521 -16.06 -4.36 -19.66
C VAL A 521 -15.44 -3.35 -20.62
N MET A 522 -14.94 -2.25 -20.05
CA MET A 522 -14.09 -1.29 -20.73
C MET A 522 -12.66 -1.50 -20.24
N ASP A 523 -11.74 -1.73 -21.18
CA ASP A 523 -10.31 -1.94 -20.91
C ASP A 523 -9.48 -0.67 -21.19
N ALA A 524 -8.25 -0.63 -20.70
CA ALA A 524 -7.33 0.52 -20.77
C ALA A 524 -7.06 1.10 -22.19
N ASP A 525 -7.30 0.32 -23.25
CA ASP A 525 -7.18 0.77 -24.64
C ASP A 525 -8.48 1.37 -25.21
N GLY A 526 -9.52 1.52 -24.38
CA GLY A 526 -10.85 1.96 -24.77
C GLY A 526 -11.67 0.92 -25.52
N SER A 527 -11.19 -0.33 -25.62
CA SER A 527 -12.00 -1.42 -26.15
C SER A 527 -13.12 -1.78 -25.19
N VAL A 528 -14.27 -2.21 -25.75
CA VAL A 528 -15.44 -2.64 -24.99
C VAL A 528 -15.76 -4.08 -25.35
N SER A 529 -15.79 -4.96 -24.35
CA SER A 529 -16.15 -6.37 -24.51
C SER A 529 -17.40 -6.72 -23.71
N ARG A 530 -18.16 -7.73 -24.16
CA ARG A 530 -19.27 -8.28 -23.38
C ARG A 530 -18.73 -9.42 -22.51
N ALA A 531 -18.84 -9.27 -21.20
CA ALA A 531 -18.56 -10.32 -20.24
C ALA A 531 -19.80 -11.20 -20.01
N GLU A 532 -19.65 -12.23 -19.18
CA GLU A 532 -20.80 -13.00 -18.70
C GLU A 532 -21.79 -12.13 -17.91
N ASP A 533 -23.08 -12.41 -18.05
CA ASP A 533 -24.12 -11.74 -17.27
C ASP A 533 -23.93 -12.04 -15.76
N VAL A 534 -24.24 -11.05 -14.91
CA VAL A 534 -24.07 -11.15 -13.45
C VAL A 534 -25.41 -10.97 -12.73
N ARG A 535 -25.64 -11.80 -11.70
CA ARG A 535 -26.79 -11.63 -10.80
C ARG A 535 -26.41 -10.80 -9.58
N LEU A 536 -26.91 -9.57 -9.51
CA LEU A 536 -26.73 -8.72 -8.34
C LEU A 536 -27.69 -9.14 -7.22
N ARG A 537 -27.14 -9.19 -5.99
CA ARG A 537 -27.89 -9.49 -4.75
C ARG A 537 -28.22 -8.21 -3.96
N SER A 538 -27.39 -7.18 -4.12
CA SER A 538 -27.63 -5.82 -3.62
C SER A 538 -28.19 -4.95 -4.75
N HIS A 539 -28.56 -3.71 -4.41
CA HIS A 539 -28.87 -2.72 -5.44
C HIS A 539 -27.60 -2.35 -6.22
N ALA A 540 -27.75 -1.97 -7.48
CA ALA A 540 -26.67 -1.40 -8.29
C ALA A 540 -26.37 0.02 -7.80
N LEU A 541 -25.14 0.28 -7.36
CA LEU A 541 -24.70 1.56 -6.81
C LEU A 541 -23.69 2.30 -7.71
N GLY A 542 -23.40 1.76 -8.89
CA GLY A 542 -22.62 2.43 -9.92
C GLY A 542 -23.27 3.74 -10.42
N GLU A 543 -22.45 4.53 -11.10
CA GLU A 543 -22.81 5.81 -11.72
C GLU A 543 -23.84 5.58 -12.84
N GLU A 544 -24.87 6.43 -12.90
CA GLU A 544 -26.00 6.21 -13.80
C GLU A 544 -25.77 6.82 -15.18
N HIS A 545 -25.90 6.01 -16.23
CA HIS A 545 -25.81 6.46 -17.61
C HIS A 545 -26.96 5.89 -18.45
N GLU A 546 -27.49 6.68 -19.39
CA GLU A 546 -28.50 6.20 -20.34
C GLU A 546 -27.84 5.31 -21.41
N VAL A 547 -28.09 4.00 -21.36
CA VAL A 547 -27.60 3.01 -22.32
C VAL A 547 -28.66 2.74 -23.38
N ALA A 548 -28.24 2.73 -24.65
CA ALA A 548 -29.05 2.23 -25.75
C ALA A 548 -28.73 0.75 -26.03
N LEU A 549 -29.75 -0.10 -26.07
CA LEU A 549 -29.67 -1.44 -26.64
C LEU A 549 -29.90 -1.34 -28.15
N VAL A 550 -29.15 -2.10 -28.95
CA VAL A 550 -29.27 -2.09 -30.42
C VAL A 550 -29.28 -3.51 -30.99
N ASP A 551 -29.88 -3.67 -32.16
CA ASP A 551 -29.78 -4.90 -32.95
C ASP A 551 -28.49 -4.95 -33.81
N ASP A 552 -28.34 -6.04 -34.56
CA ASP A 552 -27.19 -6.27 -35.45
C ASP A 552 -27.11 -5.27 -36.61
N ALA A 553 -28.22 -4.59 -36.95
CA ALA A 553 -28.26 -3.49 -37.92
C ALA A 553 -27.90 -2.13 -37.29
N GLY A 554 -27.69 -2.07 -35.96
CA GLY A 554 -27.40 -0.86 -35.20
C GLY A 554 -28.63 0.00 -34.92
N GLN A 555 -29.85 -0.51 -35.12
CA GLN A 555 -31.07 0.19 -34.75
C GLN A 555 -31.29 0.10 -33.24
N VAL A 556 -31.65 1.22 -32.61
CA VAL A 556 -31.98 1.25 -31.17
C VAL A 556 -33.27 0.48 -30.90
N LEU A 557 -33.16 -0.54 -30.06
CA LEU A 557 -34.26 -1.37 -29.57
C LEU A 557 -34.90 -0.75 -28.32
N GLU A 558 -34.07 -0.32 -27.37
CA GLU A 558 -34.49 0.19 -26.06
C GLU A 558 -33.47 1.20 -25.52
N ARG A 559 -33.91 2.09 -24.63
CA ARG A 559 -33.04 2.95 -23.80
C ARG A 559 -33.38 2.72 -22.34
N LEU A 560 -32.35 2.49 -21.51
CA LEU A 560 -32.52 2.25 -20.07
C LEU A 560 -31.30 2.74 -19.28
N ALA A 561 -31.44 2.82 -17.95
CA ALA A 561 -30.32 3.11 -17.07
C ALA A 561 -29.34 1.93 -17.00
N GLY A 562 -28.05 2.21 -17.24
CA GLY A 562 -26.94 1.34 -16.89
C GLY A 562 -26.10 1.95 -15.77
N PHE A 563 -25.37 1.11 -15.06
CA PHE A 563 -24.61 1.47 -13.86
C PHE A 563 -23.13 1.20 -14.08
N TYR A 564 -22.33 2.27 -14.18
CA TYR A 564 -20.90 2.22 -14.41
C TYR A 564 -20.13 2.14 -13.09
N TYR A 565 -19.12 1.28 -13.08
CA TYR A 565 -18.23 1.00 -11.98
C TYR A 565 -16.80 1.21 -12.47
N PRO A 566 -16.21 2.40 -12.31
CA PRO A 566 -14.83 2.65 -12.67
C PRO A 566 -13.87 1.82 -11.81
N ALA A 567 -12.70 1.50 -12.38
CA ALA A 567 -11.53 1.13 -11.59
C ALA A 567 -11.02 2.34 -10.77
N ALA A 568 -10.20 2.08 -9.75
CA ALA A 568 -9.55 3.13 -8.97
C ALA A 568 -8.59 3.97 -9.84
N GLU A 569 -7.87 3.30 -10.73
CA GLU A 569 -7.25 3.85 -11.93
C GLU A 569 -8.29 3.95 -13.06
N GLU A 570 -8.99 5.07 -13.19
CA GLU A 570 -10.00 5.26 -14.26
C GLU A 570 -9.43 5.00 -15.67
N GLU A 571 -8.14 5.28 -15.87
CA GLU A 571 -7.38 5.03 -17.11
C GLU A 571 -7.26 3.54 -17.47
N LEU A 572 -7.42 2.63 -16.50
CA LEU A 572 -7.43 1.18 -16.71
C LEU A 572 -8.84 0.63 -17.01
N GLY A 573 -9.86 1.50 -16.97
CA GLY A 573 -11.21 1.24 -17.46
C GLY A 573 -12.22 0.97 -16.34
N GLY A 574 -13.12 0.01 -16.57
CA GLY A 574 -14.20 -0.28 -15.63
C GLY A 574 -15.29 -1.20 -16.18
N ILE A 575 -16.39 -1.31 -15.46
CA ILE A 575 -17.47 -2.26 -15.74
C ILE A 575 -18.81 -1.54 -15.79
N LEU A 576 -19.56 -1.72 -16.89
CA LEU A 576 -20.93 -1.23 -17.03
C LEU A 576 -21.91 -2.39 -16.86
N LEU A 577 -22.80 -2.29 -15.88
CA LEU A 577 -23.88 -3.24 -15.66
C LEU A 577 -25.21 -2.68 -16.19
N VAL A 578 -25.89 -3.44 -17.02
CA VAL A 578 -27.15 -3.03 -17.67
C VAL A 578 -28.25 -4.02 -17.30
N PRO A 579 -29.37 -3.60 -16.68
CA PRO A 579 -30.49 -4.48 -16.35
C PRO A 579 -30.92 -5.34 -17.54
N ARG A 580 -31.16 -6.64 -17.32
CA ARG A 580 -31.58 -7.54 -18.39
C ARG A 580 -33.04 -7.27 -18.80
N SER A 581 -33.23 -6.78 -20.03
CA SER A 581 -34.55 -6.67 -20.66
C SER A 581 -34.94 -7.97 -21.39
N PRO A 582 -36.17 -8.48 -21.27
CA PRO A 582 -36.62 -9.67 -22.00
C PRO A 582 -36.64 -9.44 -23.52
N GLY A 583 -35.91 -10.27 -24.27
CA GLY A 583 -35.92 -10.27 -25.74
C GLY A 583 -34.69 -9.63 -26.41
N VAL A 584 -33.71 -9.15 -25.66
CA VAL A 584 -32.46 -8.58 -26.21
C VAL A 584 -31.27 -9.52 -26.00
N SER A 585 -30.54 -9.83 -27.07
CA SER A 585 -29.32 -10.66 -27.04
C SER A 585 -28.01 -9.86 -27.05
N HIS A 586 -28.04 -8.62 -27.54
CA HIS A 586 -26.86 -7.77 -27.74
C HIS A 586 -27.11 -6.34 -27.23
N ALA A 587 -26.05 -5.70 -26.71
CA ALA A 587 -26.03 -4.27 -26.48
C ALA A 587 -24.74 -3.70 -27.04
N ARG A 588 -24.81 -2.47 -27.56
CA ARG A 588 -23.68 -1.69 -28.02
C ARG A 588 -23.85 -0.29 -27.42
N GLY A 589 -23.03 0.05 -26.42
CA GLY A 589 -23.02 1.40 -25.89
C GLY A 589 -22.64 2.42 -26.98
N LEU A 590 -22.94 3.71 -26.84
CA LEU A 590 -23.66 4.43 -25.78
C LEU A 590 -23.87 5.85 -26.32
N SER A 591 -25.02 6.51 -26.08
CA SER A 591 -25.16 7.92 -26.51
C SER A 591 -24.40 8.86 -25.57
N SER A 592 -23.22 9.31 -26.03
CA SER A 592 -22.36 10.38 -25.50
C SER A 592 -21.76 10.18 -24.10
N GLY A 593 -20.42 10.19 -24.02
CA GLY A 593 -19.68 10.72 -22.88
C GLY A 593 -18.69 9.78 -22.18
N LEU A 594 -18.87 8.46 -22.26
CA LEU A 594 -17.99 7.50 -21.58
C LEU A 594 -16.74 7.18 -22.42
N THR A 595 -15.65 7.89 -22.11
CA THR A 595 -14.27 7.54 -22.51
C THR A 595 -13.46 7.23 -21.25
N PRO A 596 -12.45 6.31 -21.27
CA PRO A 596 -11.62 5.97 -20.10
C PRO A 596 -10.77 7.12 -19.51
N ALA A 597 -10.93 8.34 -20.00
CA ALA A 597 -10.33 9.53 -19.44
C ALA A 597 -11.26 10.72 -19.71
N GLY A 598 -11.31 11.68 -18.77
CA GLY A 598 -12.01 12.96 -18.90
C GLY A 598 -11.37 13.95 -19.89
N VAL A 599 -10.85 13.47 -21.02
CA VAL A 599 -10.22 14.28 -22.06
C VAL A 599 -11.29 14.83 -23.00
N ILE A 600 -11.68 16.08 -22.79
CA ILE A 600 -12.42 16.85 -23.80
C ILE A 600 -11.52 16.99 -25.03
N THR A 601 -11.86 16.29 -26.12
CA THR A 601 -11.43 16.66 -27.48
C THR A 601 -12.66 16.87 -28.37
N PRO A 602 -12.61 17.85 -29.29
CA PRO A 602 -13.80 18.38 -29.91
C PRO A 602 -14.42 17.44 -30.95
N LEU A 603 -15.75 17.53 -31.07
CA LEU A 603 -16.59 16.85 -32.05
C LEU A 603 -15.97 16.85 -33.46
N THR A 604 -15.40 15.71 -33.88
CA THR A 604 -15.18 15.40 -35.28
C THR A 604 -15.71 13.99 -35.58
N LYS A 605 -16.50 13.89 -36.66
CA LYS A 605 -17.13 12.66 -37.12
C LYS A 605 -16.08 11.57 -37.40
N THR A 606 -16.10 10.47 -36.65
CA THR A 606 -15.49 9.23 -37.10
C THR A 606 -16.39 8.05 -36.78
N THR A 607 -16.83 7.35 -37.82
CA THR A 607 -17.73 6.19 -37.75
C THR A 607 -16.96 4.97 -37.25
N PHE A 608 -17.39 4.35 -36.14
CA PHE A 608 -16.85 3.07 -35.67
C PHE A 608 -17.40 1.89 -36.47
N GLY A 609 -16.80 1.67 -37.65
CA GLY A 609 -16.92 0.42 -38.39
C GLY A 609 -16.04 -0.66 -37.73
N LEU A 610 -16.65 -1.77 -37.32
CA LEU A 610 -15.90 -2.97 -36.97
C LEU A 610 -15.33 -3.57 -38.25
N ARG A 611 -14.04 -3.91 -38.25
CA ARG A 611 -13.44 -4.74 -39.31
C ARG A 611 -13.83 -6.19 -39.05
N GLU A 612 -14.43 -6.82 -40.04
CA GLU A 612 -14.41 -8.27 -40.16
C GLU A 612 -12.96 -8.76 -40.21
N LEU A 613 -12.71 -9.92 -39.59
CA LEU A 613 -11.58 -10.79 -39.91
C LEU A 613 -12.19 -12.15 -40.32
N PRO A 614 -11.55 -12.86 -41.27
CA PRO A 614 -12.13 -14.02 -41.96
C PRO A 614 -12.27 -15.27 -41.08
#